data_AF-A0AAN0NCD1-F1
#
_entry.id   AF-A0AAN0NCD1-F1
#
_cell.length_a   1.000
_cell.length_b   1.000
_cell.length_c   1.000
_cell.angle_alpha   90.00
_cell.angle_beta   90.00
_cell.angle_gamma   90.00
#
_symmetry.space_group_name_H-M   'P 1'
#
loop_
_entity.id
_entity.type
_entity.pdbx_description
1 polymer ?
#
loop_
_entity_poly.entity_id
_entity_poly.type
_entity_poly.pdbx_seq_one_letter_code
_entity_poly.pdbx_strand_id
1 'polypeptide(L)'
;MIGLGILIKGVQYQTVQTVVGPSIKFLVQYLQNPLTYVIGFTLGSLLALYRGPLNTYGIGGALPSIIWCFAGFSPMAIIWALRANGNMQGFGDPTNSQNIRVADFVNVDVNDILKEVLLYGMLMSLLILSYAVFVAKIPLVI
;
A
#
# COMPACT_ATOMS: atom_id res chain seq x y z
N MET A 1 -15.23 -0.17 8.78
CA MET A 1 -14.94 -1.49 8.15
C MET A 1 -16.04 -1.99 7.21
N ILE A 2 -17.32 -1.58 7.37
CA ILE A 2 -18.42 -1.96 6.44
C ILE A 2 -18.16 -1.49 4.98
N GLY A 3 -17.68 -0.26 4.78
CA GLY A 3 -17.41 0.29 3.44
C GLY A 3 -16.34 -0.46 2.64
N LEU A 4 -15.34 -1.04 3.32
CA LEU A 4 -14.34 -1.91 2.69
C LEU A 4 -14.97 -3.18 2.13
N GLY A 5 -15.87 -3.81 2.89
CA GLY A 5 -16.60 -4.99 2.46
C GLY A 5 -17.47 -4.73 1.23
N ILE A 6 -18.14 -3.56 1.18
CA ILE A 6 -18.94 -3.13 0.03
C ILE A 6 -18.03 -2.95 -1.20
N LEU A 7 -16.85 -2.35 -1.04
CA LEU A 7 -15.92 -2.10 -2.14
C LEU A 7 -15.31 -3.40 -2.69
N ILE A 8 -14.92 -4.33 -1.81
CA ILE A 8 -14.45 -5.68 -2.19
C ILE A 8 -15.55 -6.41 -2.99
N LYS A 9 -16.80 -6.38 -2.50
CA LYS A 9 -17.93 -6.99 -3.21
C LYS A 9 -18.25 -6.29 -4.54
N GLY A 10 -18.10 -4.97 -4.61
CA GLY A 10 -18.32 -4.20 -5.83
C GLY A 10 -17.31 -4.51 -6.93
N VAL A 11 -16.03 -4.70 -6.59
CA VAL A 11 -14.99 -5.07 -7.58
C VAL A 11 -15.11 -6.53 -8.04
N GLN A 12 -15.74 -7.38 -7.22
CA GLN A 12 -16.06 -8.75 -7.62
C GLN A 12 -17.20 -8.86 -8.65
N TYR A 13 -17.94 -7.77 -8.93
CA TYR A 13 -18.99 -7.79 -9.94
C TYR A 13 -18.41 -7.87 -11.36
N GLN A 14 -18.92 -8.80 -12.18
CA GLN A 14 -18.41 -9.09 -13.53
C GLN A 14 -18.32 -7.84 -14.42
N THR A 15 -19.31 -6.95 -14.34
CA THR A 15 -19.36 -5.69 -15.12
C THR A 15 -18.23 -4.71 -14.77
N VAL A 16 -17.74 -4.75 -13.53
CA VAL A 16 -16.61 -3.92 -13.09
C VAL A 16 -15.29 -4.55 -13.52
N GLN A 17 -15.22 -5.89 -13.50
CA GLN A 17 -14.02 -6.63 -13.90
C GLN A 17 -13.67 -6.42 -15.38
N THR A 18 -14.66 -6.35 -16.26
CA THR A 18 -14.45 -6.15 -17.70
C THR A 18 -13.87 -4.78 -18.03
N VAL A 19 -14.22 -3.75 -17.26
CA VAL A 19 -13.77 -2.37 -17.48
C VAL A 19 -12.46 -2.08 -16.77
N VAL A 20 -12.32 -2.50 -15.51
CA VAL A 20 -11.17 -2.13 -14.66
C VAL A 20 -10.03 -3.16 -14.75
N GLY A 21 -10.35 -4.43 -14.99
CA GLY A 21 -9.40 -5.53 -15.04
C GLY A 21 -8.24 -5.33 -16.01
N PRO A 22 -8.45 -4.89 -17.28
CA PRO A 22 -7.36 -4.70 -18.24
C PRO A 22 -6.32 -3.67 -17.78
N SER A 23 -6.75 -2.54 -17.22
CA SER A 23 -5.87 -1.49 -16.72
C SER A 23 -5.03 -1.93 -15.52
N ILE A 24 -5.65 -2.68 -14.60
CA ILE A 24 -4.96 -3.22 -13.42
C ILE A 24 -3.97 -4.30 -13.84
N LYS A 25 -4.35 -5.18 -14.77
CA LYS A 25 -3.47 -6.25 -15.27
C LYS A 25 -2.22 -5.67 -15.94
N PHE A 26 -2.38 -4.62 -16.76
CA PHE A 26 -1.25 -3.91 -17.37
C PHE A 26 -0.29 -3.33 -16.31
N LEU A 27 -0.84 -2.63 -15.30
CA LEU A 27 -0.03 -2.04 -14.23
C LEU A 27 0.72 -3.10 -13.42
N VAL A 28 0.06 -4.21 -13.10
CA VAL A 28 0.63 -5.26 -12.27
C VAL A 28 1.69 -6.06 -13.01
N GLN A 29 1.50 -6.38 -14.30
CA GLN A 29 2.50 -7.09 -15.09
C GLN A 29 3.87 -6.39 -15.03
N TYR A 30 3.88 -5.05 -14.96
CA TYR A 30 5.11 -4.28 -14.83
C TYR A 30 5.80 -4.43 -13.46
N LEU A 31 5.04 -4.75 -12.41
CA LEU A 31 5.50 -4.89 -11.01
C LEU A 31 5.89 -6.33 -10.62
N GLN A 32 5.82 -7.29 -11.54
CA GLN A 32 6.14 -8.70 -11.26
C GLN A 32 7.65 -8.99 -11.14
N ASN A 33 8.51 -8.06 -11.56
CA ASN A 33 9.95 -8.23 -11.47
C ASN A 33 10.46 -7.82 -10.06
N PRO A 34 11.37 -8.59 -9.43
CA PRO A 34 11.94 -8.26 -8.12
C PRO A 34 12.33 -6.80 -7.90
N LEU A 35 12.99 -6.18 -8.88
CA LEU A 35 13.41 -4.77 -8.77
C LEU A 35 12.25 -3.80 -8.91
N THR A 36 11.34 -4.04 -9.86
CA THR A 36 10.19 -3.15 -10.09
C THR A 36 9.17 -3.26 -8.96
N TYR A 37 9.05 -4.42 -8.32
CA TYR A 37 8.26 -4.61 -7.10
C TYR A 37 8.80 -3.73 -5.97
N VAL A 38 10.10 -3.80 -5.65
CA VAL A 38 10.70 -3.02 -4.56
C VAL A 38 10.56 -1.53 -4.84
N ILE A 39 10.97 -1.07 -6.02
CA ILE A 39 10.93 0.36 -6.37
C ILE A 39 9.49 0.86 -6.46
N GLY A 40 8.61 0.11 -7.11
CA GLY A 40 7.21 0.48 -7.33
C GLY A 40 6.43 0.64 -6.03
N PHE A 41 6.54 -0.33 -5.11
CA PHE A 41 5.87 -0.23 -3.80
C PHE A 41 6.54 0.75 -2.85
N THR A 42 7.86 0.96 -2.96
CA THR A 42 8.56 2.02 -2.23
C THR A 42 8.05 3.40 -2.63
N LEU A 43 7.94 3.70 -3.93
CA LEU A 43 7.34 4.95 -4.39
C LEU A 43 5.85 5.02 -4.06
N GLY A 44 5.17 3.87 -4.13
CA GLY A 44 3.79 3.71 -3.69
C GLY A 44 3.55 3.96 -2.20
N SER A 45 4.59 4.00 -1.36
CA SER A 45 4.44 4.35 0.06
C SER A 45 3.93 5.79 0.23
N LEU A 46 4.32 6.70 -0.67
CA LEU A 46 3.78 8.08 -0.69
C LEU A 46 2.29 8.09 -1.00
N LEU A 47 1.83 7.19 -1.87
CA LEU A 47 0.41 7.03 -2.21
C LEU A 47 -0.40 6.35 -1.08
N ALA A 48 0.22 5.98 0.04
CA ALA A 48 -0.49 5.53 1.24
C ALA A 48 -0.92 6.68 2.15
N LEU A 49 -0.29 7.86 2.02
CA LEU A 49 -0.60 9.05 2.81
C LEU A 49 -1.97 9.63 2.43
N TYR A 50 -2.60 10.36 3.35
CA TYR A 50 -3.91 10.99 3.15
C TYR A 50 -5.00 10.03 2.66
N ARG A 51 -4.98 8.78 3.13
CA ARG A 51 -5.95 7.75 2.69
C ARG A 51 -5.89 7.40 1.21
N GLY A 52 -4.72 7.58 0.58
CA GLY A 52 -4.51 7.23 -0.82
C GLY A 52 -4.69 5.73 -1.12
N PRO A 53 -4.56 5.33 -2.39
CA PRO A 53 -4.96 3.99 -2.86
C PRO A 53 -4.20 2.85 -2.19
N LEU A 54 -2.95 3.04 -1.73
CA LEU A 54 -2.14 2.00 -1.08
C LEU A 54 -2.27 1.98 0.45
N ASN A 55 -3.23 2.71 0.98
CA ASN A 55 -3.51 2.81 2.40
C ASN A 55 -4.28 1.60 2.94
N THR A 56 -3.77 0.97 4.01
CA THR A 56 -4.33 -0.26 4.58
C THR A 56 -5.69 -0.09 5.26
N TYR A 57 -6.04 1.11 5.71
CA TYR A 57 -7.30 1.41 6.41
C TYR A 57 -8.36 2.07 5.50
N GLY A 58 -8.02 2.34 4.22
CA GLY A 58 -8.88 2.96 3.21
C GLY A 58 -9.15 2.04 2.01
N ILE A 59 -9.20 2.59 0.79
CA ILE A 59 -9.40 1.81 -0.45
C ILE A 59 -8.30 0.74 -0.63
N GLY A 60 -7.09 0.99 -0.12
CA GLY A 60 -5.98 0.04 -0.16
C GLY A 60 -6.17 -1.21 0.69
N GLY A 61 -7.10 -1.23 1.65
CA GLY A 61 -7.50 -2.47 2.31
C GLY A 61 -8.27 -3.42 1.38
N ALA A 62 -8.87 -2.90 0.31
CA ALA A 62 -9.52 -3.70 -0.73
C ALA A 62 -8.57 -4.09 -1.86
N LEU A 63 -7.49 -3.32 -2.11
CA LEU A 63 -6.47 -3.65 -3.11
C LEU A 63 -5.96 -5.10 -3.09
N PRO A 64 -5.67 -5.76 -1.93
CA PRO A 64 -5.28 -7.17 -1.94
C PRO A 64 -6.27 -8.07 -2.66
N SER A 65 -7.58 -7.84 -2.49
CA SER A 65 -8.60 -8.63 -3.18
C SER A 65 -8.62 -8.37 -4.69
N ILE A 66 -8.28 -7.16 -5.12
CA ILE A 66 -8.24 -6.76 -6.52
C ILE A 66 -6.97 -7.30 -7.18
N ILE A 67 -5.81 -7.09 -6.57
CA ILE A 67 -4.52 -7.57 -7.06
C ILE A 67 -4.47 -9.11 -7.07
N TRP A 68 -5.10 -9.77 -6.10
CA TRP A 68 -5.28 -11.23 -6.11
C TRP A 68 -6.16 -11.70 -7.27
N CYS A 69 -7.29 -11.02 -7.49
CA CYS A 69 -8.28 -11.44 -8.49
C CYS A 69 -7.82 -11.20 -9.94
N PHE A 70 -6.92 -10.23 -10.18
CA PHE A 70 -6.57 -9.80 -11.54
C PHE A 70 -5.13 -10.09 -11.97
N ALA A 71 -4.22 -10.38 -11.03
CA ALA A 71 -2.83 -9.98 -11.23
C ALA A 71 -1.76 -11.05 -10.95
N GLY A 72 -2.16 -12.22 -10.41
CA GLY A 72 -1.27 -13.37 -10.26
C GLY A 72 -0.14 -13.19 -9.23
N PHE A 73 -0.18 -12.13 -8.41
CA PHE A 73 0.76 -11.98 -7.31
C PHE A 73 0.53 -13.05 -6.24
N SER A 74 1.61 -13.56 -5.64
CA SER A 74 1.49 -14.42 -4.48
C SER A 74 0.89 -13.67 -3.29
N PRO A 75 0.22 -14.36 -2.35
CA PRO A 75 -0.47 -13.69 -1.26
C PRO A 75 0.56 -13.09 -0.31
N MET A 76 1.73 -13.73 -0.25
CA MET A 76 2.88 -13.26 0.50
C MET A 76 3.39 -11.94 -0.07
N ALA A 77 3.57 -11.81 -1.39
CA ALA A 77 3.99 -10.56 -2.02
C ALA A 77 3.01 -9.40 -1.74
N ILE A 78 1.71 -9.67 -1.73
CA ILE A 78 0.70 -8.66 -1.41
C ILE A 78 0.79 -8.23 0.06
N ILE A 79 0.92 -9.18 0.99
CA ILE A 79 1.01 -8.89 2.43
C ILE A 79 2.25 -8.04 2.72
N TRP A 80 3.41 -8.38 2.16
CA TRP A 80 4.64 -7.62 2.37
C TRP A 80 4.56 -6.18 1.83
N ALA A 81 3.94 -6.00 0.66
CA ALA A 81 3.68 -4.66 0.10
C ALA A 81 2.76 -3.84 1.02
N LEU A 82 1.65 -4.41 1.47
CA LEU A 82 0.71 -3.71 2.36
C LEU A 82 1.31 -3.41 3.72
N ARG A 83 2.15 -4.30 4.25
CA ARG A 83 2.85 -4.07 5.53
C ARG A 83 3.88 -2.96 5.40
N ALA A 84 4.66 -2.95 4.32
CA ALA A 84 5.65 -1.91 4.06
C ALA A 84 4.98 -0.52 3.92
N ASN A 85 3.87 -0.43 3.19
CA ASN A 85 3.15 0.82 2.98
C ASN A 85 2.28 1.22 4.19
N GLY A 86 1.77 0.24 4.94
CA GLY A 86 1.03 0.45 6.18
C GLY A 86 1.89 1.07 7.29
N ASN A 87 3.20 0.82 7.30
CA ASN A 87 4.13 1.48 8.21
C ASN A 87 4.24 2.99 7.91
N MET A 88 4.43 3.37 6.64
CA MET A 88 4.42 4.78 6.23
C MET A 88 3.12 5.47 6.65
N GLN A 89 2.00 4.79 6.45
CA GLN A 89 0.71 5.29 6.89
C GLN A 89 0.63 5.46 8.42
N GLY A 90 1.07 4.47 9.19
CA GLY A 90 0.93 4.46 10.64
C GLY A 90 1.65 5.63 11.31
N PHE A 91 2.87 5.94 10.86
CA PHE A 91 3.71 6.97 11.48
C PHE A 91 3.64 8.32 10.78
N GLY A 92 3.37 8.37 9.47
CA GLY A 92 3.44 9.60 8.68
C GLY A 92 2.10 10.23 8.33
N ASP A 93 0.99 9.49 8.29
CA ASP A 93 -0.28 10.02 7.75
C ASP A 93 -0.89 11.09 8.68
N PRO A 94 -1.04 12.35 8.22
CA PRO A 94 -1.61 13.41 9.05
C PRO A 94 -3.12 13.25 9.28
N THR A 95 -3.77 12.32 8.56
CA THR A 95 -5.19 12.00 8.78
C THR A 95 -5.41 10.95 9.88
N ASN A 96 -4.34 10.44 10.49
CA ASN A 96 -4.41 9.47 11.59
C ASN A 96 -4.63 10.21 12.93
N SER A 97 -5.69 9.83 13.65
CA SER A 97 -6.03 10.41 14.95
C SER A 97 -4.90 10.31 15.98
N GLN A 98 -4.05 9.28 15.88
CA GLN A 98 -2.90 9.14 16.77
C GLN A 98 -1.86 10.26 16.51
N ASN A 99 -1.55 10.54 15.24
CA ASN A 99 -0.62 11.59 14.85
C ASN A 99 -1.15 12.98 15.20
N ILE A 100 -2.44 13.22 15.00
CA ILE A 100 -3.09 14.49 15.39
C ILE A 100 -2.94 14.72 16.91
N ARG A 101 -3.23 13.70 17.74
CA ARG A 101 -3.10 13.81 19.20
C ARG A 101 -1.66 14.06 19.65
N VAL A 102 -0.69 13.46 18.98
CA VAL A 102 0.73 13.71 19.28
C VAL A 102 1.10 15.14 18.88
N ALA A 103 0.72 15.58 17.70
CA ALA A 103 0.95 16.95 17.22
C ALA A 103 0.34 18.00 18.15
N ASP A 104 -0.90 17.78 18.61
CA ASP A 104 -1.58 18.63 19.59
C ASP A 104 -0.82 18.68 20.93
N PHE A 105 -0.28 17.54 21.39
CA PHE A 105 0.50 17.48 22.63
C PHE A 105 1.81 18.28 22.55
N VAL A 106 2.53 18.18 21.44
CA VAL A 106 3.77 18.95 21.20
C VAL A 106 3.54 20.36 20.62
N ASN A 107 2.30 20.76 20.37
CA ASN A 107 1.91 22.05 19.77
C ASN A 107 2.62 22.34 18.43
N VAL A 108 2.70 21.35 17.56
CA VAL A 108 3.23 21.48 16.20
C VAL A 108 2.19 21.10 15.15
N ASP A 109 2.37 21.53 13.91
CA ASP A 109 1.49 21.11 12.82
C ASP A 109 1.75 19.63 12.46
N VAL A 110 0.68 18.88 12.21
CA VAL A 110 0.77 17.45 11.87
C VAL A 110 1.54 17.23 10.56
N ASN A 111 1.47 18.18 9.62
CA ASN A 111 2.19 18.10 8.34
C ASN A 111 3.69 18.34 8.51
N ASP A 112 4.13 19.02 9.57
CA ASP A 112 5.56 19.17 9.84
C ASP A 112 6.15 17.85 10.35
N ILE A 113 5.39 17.11 11.17
CA ILE A 113 5.74 15.72 11.53
C ILE A 113 5.80 14.84 10.27
N LEU A 114 4.83 14.95 9.37
CA LEU A 114 4.84 14.21 8.11
C LEU A 114 6.11 14.48 7.30
N LYS A 115 6.50 15.75 7.12
CA LYS A 115 7.69 16.12 6.32
C LYS A 115 8.97 15.52 6.89
N GLU A 116 9.11 15.55 8.21
CA GLU A 116 10.26 14.96 8.90
C GLU A 116 10.29 13.44 8.76
N VAL A 117 9.13 12.78 8.89
CA VAL A 117 9.02 11.31 8.86
C VAL A 117 9.01 10.75 7.44
N LEU A 118 8.71 11.58 6.42
CA LEU A 118 8.51 11.15 5.03
C LEU A 118 9.70 10.34 4.49
N LEU A 119 10.91 10.87 4.63
CA LEU A 119 12.10 10.21 4.12
C LEU A 119 12.39 8.91 4.88
N TYR A 120 12.24 8.92 6.20
CA TYR A 120 12.42 7.72 7.02
C TYR A 120 11.40 6.63 6.69
N GLY A 121 10.14 7.01 6.45
CA GLY A 121 9.08 6.08 6.05
C GLY A 121 9.40 5.42 4.71
N MET A 122 9.89 6.18 3.73
CA MET A 122 10.27 5.65 2.42
C MET A 122 11.45 4.68 2.54
N LEU A 123 12.46 5.05 3.33
CA LEU A 123 13.63 4.20 3.58
C LEU A 123 13.21 2.90 4.28
N MET A 124 12.31 2.97 5.25
CA MET A 124 11.77 1.78 5.93
C MET A 124 11.00 0.88 4.97
N SER A 125 10.13 1.44 4.12
CA SER A 125 9.44 0.66 3.09
C SER A 125 10.44 -0.01 2.13
N LEU A 126 11.48 0.71 1.72
CA LEU A 126 12.54 0.16 0.86
C LEU A 126 13.28 -0.99 1.53
N LEU A 127 13.68 -0.85 2.80
CA LEU A 127 14.40 -1.88 3.54
C LEU A 127 13.55 -3.14 3.74
N ILE A 128 12.28 -2.98 4.10
CA ILE A 128 11.34 -4.09 4.31
C ILE A 128 11.12 -4.86 3.00
N LEU A 129 10.87 -4.15 1.89
CA LEU A 129 10.66 -4.77 0.59
C LEU A 129 11.94 -5.41 0.04
N SER A 130 13.09 -4.79 0.26
CA SER A 130 14.39 -5.36 -0.12
C SER A 130 14.68 -6.64 0.66
N TYR A 131 14.42 -6.65 1.96
CA TYR A 131 14.54 -7.86 2.79
C TYR A 131 13.61 -8.97 2.29
N ALA A 132 12.35 -8.62 2.04
CA ALA A 132 11.32 -9.53 1.54
C ALA A 132 11.74 -10.23 0.23
N VAL A 133 12.29 -9.46 -0.72
CA VAL A 133 12.66 -9.96 -2.05
C VAL A 133 14.01 -10.67 -2.06
N PHE A 134 15.06 -10.08 -1.48
CA PHE A 134 16.43 -10.57 -1.65
C PHE A 134 16.86 -11.57 -0.57
N VAL A 135 16.38 -11.39 0.66
CA VAL A 135 16.76 -12.25 1.80
C VAL A 135 15.74 -13.36 1.99
N ALA A 136 14.47 -13.00 2.14
CA ALA A 136 13.39 -13.96 2.37
C ALA A 136 12.95 -14.70 1.09
N LYS A 137 13.37 -14.23 -0.11
CA LYS A 137 13.13 -14.85 -1.42
C LYS A 137 11.67 -15.28 -1.62
N ILE A 138 10.77 -14.36 -1.32
CA ILE A 138 9.33 -14.62 -1.42
C ILE A 138 8.94 -14.82 -2.88
N PRO A 139 8.08 -15.82 -3.21
CA PRO A 139 7.54 -15.93 -4.56
C PRO A 139 6.72 -14.67 -4.88
N LEU A 140 7.05 -13.99 -5.98
CA LEU A 140 6.30 -12.79 -6.39
C LEU A 140 5.05 -13.16 -7.19
N VAL A 141 5.12 -14.21 -7.99
CA VAL A 141 4.03 -14.68 -8.86
C VAL A 141 3.64 -16.10 -8.43
N ILE A 142 2.36 -16.46 -8.62
CA ILE A 142 1.83 -17.83 -8.45
C ILE A 142 2.01 -18.61 -9.75
#